data_AF-A0A1H5Y1I7-F1
#
_entry.id   AF-A0A1H5Y1I7-F1
#
_cell.length_a   1.000
_cell.length_b   1.000
_cell.length_c   1.000
_cell.angle_alpha   90.00
_cell.angle_beta   90.00
_cell.angle_gamma   90.00
#
_symmetry.space_group_name_H-M   'P 1'
#
loop_
_entity.id
_entity.type
_entity.pdbx_description
1 polymer ?
#
loop_
_entity_poly.entity_id
_entity_poly.type
_entity_poly.pdbx_seq_one_letter_code
_entity_poly.pdbx_strand_id
1 'polypeptide(L)'
;MGTELTLIREMTSVCATASEWDGIARTVNTLLRSGDFNRQFNLMVAELNKTYVMLADTLSPFAELNSEERFVKQFDALYEQYRGRYLLDVSQPRKLADETYEIYLLLRQSKEIRTGYPLLKRTFTRLDEFIDKWVTNDAWLAMSIDTLLKMLNRFFTEIADIKRGDSEEAFLVYDAAFAELRIYLALLEKKQDRHRESLMAGTAASERISQAG
;
A
#
# COMPACT_ATOMS: atom_id res chain seq x y z
N MET A 1 9.64 23.13 0.06
CA MET A 1 10.59 22.35 0.88
C MET A 1 10.00 21.58 2.06
N GLY A 2 8.98 22.07 2.78
CA GLY A 2 8.36 21.27 3.86
C GLY A 2 7.43 20.16 3.35
N THR A 3 6.77 20.38 2.20
CA THR A 3 5.78 19.47 1.62
C THR A 3 6.44 18.21 1.07
N GLU A 4 7.53 18.36 0.32
CA GLU A 4 8.31 17.30 -0.32
C GLU A 4 8.92 16.35 0.72
N LEU A 5 9.49 16.90 1.80
CA LEU A 5 10.03 16.11 2.91
C LEU A 5 8.93 15.31 3.61
N THR A 6 7.74 15.90 3.77
CA THR A 6 6.60 15.20 4.37
C THR A 6 6.10 14.09 3.46
N LEU A 7 6.03 14.32 2.13
CA LEU A 7 5.68 13.29 1.15
C LEU A 7 6.63 12.10 1.24
N ILE A 8 7.94 12.33 1.21
CA ILE A 8 8.96 11.28 1.29
C ILE A 8 8.86 10.52 2.62
N ARG A 9 8.68 11.24 3.73
CA ARG A 9 8.54 10.63 5.07
C ARG A 9 7.33 9.70 5.14
N GLU A 10 6.16 10.17 4.72
CA GLU A 10 4.95 9.35 4.76
C GLU A 10 5.03 8.17 3.79
N MET A 11 5.60 8.36 2.59
CA MET A 11 5.81 7.27 1.64
C MET A 11 6.77 6.21 2.18
N THR A 12 7.83 6.63 2.89
CA THR A 12 8.76 5.74 3.59
C THR A 12 8.05 4.92 4.65
N SER A 13 7.22 5.56 5.48
CA SER A 13 6.38 4.91 6.48
C SER A 13 5.51 3.82 5.85
N VAL A 14 4.78 4.15 4.79
CA VAL A 14 3.91 3.19 4.07
C VAL A 14 4.71 2.01 3.52
N CYS A 15 5.88 2.26 2.91
CA CYS A 15 6.75 1.20 2.39
C CYS A 15 7.32 0.30 3.48
N ALA A 16 7.65 0.86 4.64
CA ALA A 16 8.12 0.09 5.79
C ALA A 16 7.02 -0.85 6.30
N THR A 17 5.79 -0.35 6.44
CA THR A 17 4.61 -1.15 6.83
C THR A 17 4.36 -2.28 5.84
N ALA A 18 4.34 -1.97 4.53
CA ALA A 18 4.16 -2.97 3.48
C ALA A 18 5.26 -4.04 3.50
N SER A 19 6.49 -3.66 3.86
CA SER A 19 7.62 -4.59 3.98
C SER A 19 7.54 -5.51 5.18
N GLU A 20 7.15 -4.96 6.34
CA GLU A 20 6.91 -5.75 7.53
C GLU A 20 5.78 -6.77 7.29
N TRP A 21 4.70 -6.32 6.66
CA TRP A 21 3.56 -7.17 6.32
C TRP A 21 3.93 -8.33 5.38
N ASP A 22 4.63 -8.03 4.28
CA ASP A 22 5.15 -9.02 3.33
C ASP A 22 6.04 -10.06 4.04
N GLY A 23 6.82 -9.63 5.03
CA GLY A 23 7.61 -10.52 5.90
C GLY A 23 6.76 -11.49 6.71
N ILE A 24 5.77 -10.96 7.46
CA ILE A 24 4.84 -11.75 8.29
C ILE A 24 4.09 -12.76 7.42
N ALA A 25 3.51 -12.29 6.30
CA ALA A 25 2.71 -13.12 5.40
C ALA A 25 3.50 -14.30 4.83
N ARG A 26 4.75 -14.08 4.42
CA ARG A 26 5.63 -15.18 3.96
C ARG A 26 5.91 -16.20 5.05
N THR A 27 6.25 -15.74 6.26
CA THR A 27 6.56 -16.65 7.37
C THR A 27 5.34 -17.51 7.73
N VAL A 28 4.16 -16.91 7.81
CA VAL A 28 2.91 -17.62 8.11
C VAL A 28 2.59 -18.65 7.02
N ASN A 29 2.56 -18.25 5.74
CA ASN A 29 2.23 -19.15 4.64
C ASN A 29 3.26 -20.27 4.41
N THR A 30 4.54 -20.06 4.80
CA THR A 30 5.57 -21.10 4.68
C THR A 30 5.41 -22.17 5.75
N LEU A 31 5.03 -21.76 6.98
CA LEU A 31 5.06 -22.63 8.16
C LEU A 31 3.69 -23.24 8.49
N LEU A 32 2.60 -22.62 8.07
CA LEU A 32 1.25 -23.19 8.17
C LEU A 32 0.79 -23.67 6.80
N ARG A 33 0.33 -24.92 6.75
CA ARG A 33 -0.29 -25.54 5.57
C ARG A 33 -1.78 -25.82 5.79
N SER A 34 -2.38 -25.22 6.82
CA SER A 34 -3.81 -25.35 7.12
C SER A 34 -4.62 -24.60 6.05
N GLY A 35 -5.44 -25.33 5.28
CA GLY A 35 -6.14 -24.79 4.13
C GLY A 35 -7.12 -23.66 4.48
N ASP A 36 -7.91 -23.82 5.55
CA ASP A 36 -8.91 -22.81 5.93
C ASP A 36 -8.27 -21.58 6.58
N PHE A 37 -7.30 -21.79 7.48
CA PHE A 37 -6.55 -20.70 8.10
C PHE A 37 -5.81 -19.87 7.05
N ASN A 38 -5.04 -20.51 6.16
CA ASN A 38 -4.30 -19.79 5.12
C ASN A 38 -5.23 -19.06 4.17
N ARG A 39 -6.42 -19.62 3.87
CA ARG A 39 -7.42 -18.92 3.06
C ARG A 39 -7.86 -17.62 3.72
N GLN A 40 -8.28 -17.67 4.99
CA GLN A 40 -8.72 -16.47 5.72
C GLN A 40 -7.57 -15.47 5.91
N PHE A 41 -6.37 -15.97 6.23
CA PHE A 41 -5.16 -15.16 6.39
C PHE A 41 -4.82 -14.43 5.09
N ASN A 42 -4.86 -15.12 3.95
CA ASN A 42 -4.58 -14.51 2.65
C ASN A 42 -5.68 -13.56 2.18
N LEU A 43 -6.94 -13.76 2.59
CA LEU A 43 -8.00 -12.77 2.37
C LEU A 43 -7.70 -11.47 3.12
N MET A 44 -7.31 -11.55 4.40
CA MET A 44 -6.90 -10.38 5.19
C MET A 44 -5.69 -9.67 4.55
N VAL A 45 -4.69 -10.43 4.10
CA VAL A 45 -3.51 -9.89 3.42
C VAL A 45 -3.92 -9.18 2.12
N ALA A 46 -4.80 -9.79 1.33
CA ALA A 46 -5.29 -9.19 0.08
C ALA A 46 -6.07 -7.89 0.34
N GLU A 47 -6.88 -7.85 1.40
CA GLU A 47 -7.63 -6.65 1.79
C GLU A 47 -6.70 -5.50 2.16
N LEU A 48 -5.71 -5.74 3.01
CA LEU A 48 -4.72 -4.73 3.36
C LEU A 48 -3.93 -4.25 2.15
N ASN A 49 -3.62 -5.16 1.21
CA ASN A 49 -2.88 -4.84 0.00
C ASN A 49 -3.63 -3.88 -0.93
N LYS A 50 -4.97 -3.85 -0.91
CA LYS A 50 -5.73 -2.86 -1.69
C LYS A 50 -5.36 -1.43 -1.34
N THR A 51 -4.98 -1.17 -0.09
CA THR A 51 -4.54 0.14 0.37
C THR A 51 -3.26 0.59 -0.35
N TYR A 52 -2.30 -0.33 -0.52
CA TYR A 52 -1.06 -0.05 -1.25
C TYR A 52 -1.28 0.03 -2.76
N VAL A 53 -2.20 -0.77 -3.31
CA VAL A 53 -2.59 -0.73 -4.73
C VAL A 53 -3.23 0.62 -5.06
N MET A 54 -4.18 1.07 -4.25
CA MET A 54 -4.81 2.38 -4.43
C MET A 54 -3.76 3.49 -4.46
N LEU A 55 -2.78 3.46 -3.55
CA LEU A 55 -1.73 4.47 -3.51
C LEU A 55 -0.83 4.41 -4.76
N ALA A 56 -0.47 3.21 -5.21
CA ALA A 56 0.30 3.04 -6.45
C ALA A 56 -0.50 3.57 -7.66
N ASP A 57 -1.76 3.16 -7.80
CA ASP A 57 -2.64 3.62 -8.89
C ASP A 57 -2.81 5.15 -8.91
N THR A 58 -2.77 5.79 -7.73
CA THR A 58 -2.86 7.25 -7.60
C THR A 58 -1.56 7.94 -8.05
N LEU A 59 -0.40 7.38 -7.70
CA LEU A 59 0.90 8.03 -7.90
C LEU A 59 1.60 7.64 -9.21
N SER A 60 1.36 6.45 -9.75
CA SER A 60 2.04 5.95 -10.95
C SER A 60 1.86 6.85 -12.18
N PRO A 61 0.67 7.42 -12.48
CA PRO A 61 0.52 8.35 -13.62
C PRO A 61 1.42 9.59 -13.51
N PHE A 62 1.65 10.06 -12.29
CA PHE A 62 2.56 11.18 -12.02
C PHE A 62 4.02 10.72 -12.09
N ALA A 63 4.34 9.54 -11.57
CA ALA A 63 5.68 8.96 -11.65
C ALA A 63 6.19 8.82 -13.11
N GLU A 64 5.28 8.60 -14.06
CA GLU A 64 5.56 8.51 -15.51
C GLU A 64 5.88 9.85 -16.20
N LEU A 65 5.64 10.99 -15.53
CA LEU A 65 6.07 12.31 -15.97
C LEU A 65 7.57 12.51 -15.71
N ASN A 66 8.38 11.70 -16.38
CA ASN A 66 9.84 11.62 -16.20
C ASN A 66 10.65 12.47 -17.18
N SER A 67 9.99 13.36 -17.92
CA SER A 67 10.63 14.35 -18.76
C SER A 67 9.82 15.63 -18.78
N GLU A 68 10.49 16.76 -19.00
CA GLU A 68 9.86 18.07 -19.08
C GLU A 68 8.76 18.10 -20.15
N GLU A 69 9.03 17.53 -21.32
CA GLU A 69 8.05 17.46 -22.42
C GLU A 69 6.75 16.76 -21.99
N ARG A 70 6.87 15.62 -21.30
CA ARG A 70 5.70 14.88 -20.81
C ARG A 70 4.98 15.67 -19.72
N PHE A 71 5.72 16.24 -18.78
CA PHE A 71 5.19 17.06 -17.70
C PHE A 71 4.39 18.24 -18.24
N VAL A 72 4.96 19.03 -19.16
CA VAL A 72 4.30 20.19 -19.76
C VAL A 72 2.99 19.80 -20.45
N LYS A 73 3.00 18.69 -21.20
CA LYS A 73 1.84 18.22 -21.97
C LYS A 73 0.73 17.58 -21.12
N GLN A 74 1.07 16.90 -20.03
CA GLN A 74 0.14 15.98 -19.35
C GLN A 74 -0.20 16.36 -17.91
N PHE A 75 0.65 17.12 -17.22
CA PHE A 75 0.48 17.42 -15.79
C PHE A 75 -0.89 18.03 -15.47
N ASP A 76 -1.35 19.02 -16.23
CA ASP A 76 -2.60 19.72 -15.91
C ASP A 76 -3.82 18.80 -16.04
N ALA A 77 -3.82 17.93 -17.06
CA ALA A 77 -4.89 16.96 -17.27
C ALA A 77 -4.92 15.90 -16.14
N LEU A 78 -3.75 15.39 -15.77
CA LEU A 78 -3.62 14.43 -14.66
C LEU A 78 -4.00 15.06 -13.32
N TYR A 79 -3.58 16.31 -13.10
CA TYR A 79 -3.90 17.02 -11.86
C TYR A 79 -5.41 17.28 -11.74
N GLU A 80 -6.08 17.70 -12.80
CA GLU A 80 -7.55 17.87 -12.77
C GLU A 80 -8.28 16.54 -12.55
N GLN A 81 -7.82 15.44 -13.16
CA GLN A 81 -8.36 14.10 -12.89
C GLN A 81 -8.18 13.70 -11.42
N TYR A 82 -6.99 13.94 -10.86
CA TYR A 82 -6.69 13.69 -9.46
C TYR A 82 -7.59 14.51 -8.53
N ARG A 83 -7.73 15.82 -8.76
CA ARG A 83 -8.60 16.70 -7.96
C ARG A 83 -10.05 16.23 -7.96
N GLY A 84 -10.55 15.73 -9.10
CA GLY A 84 -11.90 15.18 -9.21
C GLY A 84 -12.13 13.92 -8.38
N ARG A 85 -11.07 13.18 -8.03
CA ARG A 85 -11.13 11.93 -7.24
C ARG A 85 -10.63 12.07 -5.82
N TYR A 86 -9.86 13.11 -5.52
CA TYR A 86 -9.16 13.32 -4.25
C TYR A 86 -10.00 13.04 -3.00
N LEU A 87 -11.24 13.57 -2.94
CA LEU A 87 -12.11 13.37 -1.77
C LEU A 87 -12.54 11.91 -1.58
N LEU A 88 -12.70 11.17 -2.69
CA LEU A 88 -12.98 9.74 -2.63
C LEU A 88 -11.74 9.00 -2.15
N ASP A 89 -10.58 9.30 -2.73
CA ASP A 89 -9.32 8.60 -2.47
C ASP A 89 -8.85 8.77 -1.02
N VAL A 90 -9.01 9.95 -0.42
CA VAL A 90 -8.65 10.23 0.98
C VAL A 90 -9.45 9.39 1.98
N SER A 91 -10.69 9.01 1.64
CA SER A 91 -11.55 8.21 2.52
C SER A 91 -11.29 6.70 2.46
N GLN A 92 -10.68 6.21 1.37
CA GLN A 92 -10.50 4.77 1.14
C GLN A 92 -9.58 4.07 2.14
N PRO A 93 -8.41 4.63 2.54
CA PRO A 93 -7.47 3.93 3.42
C PRO A 93 -8.10 3.48 4.74
N ARG A 94 -8.98 4.33 5.30
CA ARG A 94 -9.67 4.02 6.55
C ARG A 94 -10.67 2.89 6.38
N LYS A 95 -11.48 2.95 5.32
CA LYS A 95 -12.42 1.88 4.97
C LYS A 95 -11.71 0.53 4.80
N LEU A 96 -10.59 0.50 4.07
CA LEU A 96 -9.81 -0.71 3.83
C LEU A 96 -9.14 -1.24 5.12
N ALA A 97 -8.72 -0.35 6.02
CA ALA A 97 -8.20 -0.74 7.33
C ALA A 97 -9.30 -1.38 8.20
N ASP A 98 -10.50 -0.80 8.21
CA ASP A 98 -11.66 -1.33 8.94
C ASP A 98 -12.04 -2.73 8.39
N GLU A 99 -12.14 -2.89 7.06
CA GLU A 99 -12.42 -4.18 6.41
C GLU A 99 -11.33 -5.23 6.73
N THR A 100 -10.06 -4.84 6.71
CA THR A 100 -8.94 -5.71 7.10
C THR A 100 -9.07 -6.18 8.55
N TYR A 101 -9.45 -5.27 9.45
CA TYR A 101 -9.61 -5.58 10.87
C TYR A 101 -10.75 -6.57 11.13
N GLU A 102 -11.88 -6.43 10.43
CA GLU A 102 -12.99 -7.37 10.55
C GLU A 102 -12.56 -8.80 10.20
N ILE A 103 -11.80 -8.97 9.12
CA ILE A 103 -11.26 -10.28 8.72
C ILE A 103 -10.28 -10.80 9.77
N TYR A 104 -9.44 -9.93 10.34
CA TYR A 104 -8.52 -10.29 11.40
C TYR A 104 -9.24 -10.78 12.68
N LEU A 105 -10.37 -10.18 13.05
CA LEU A 105 -11.16 -10.64 14.20
C LEU A 105 -11.66 -12.08 14.02
N LEU A 106 -12.01 -12.48 12.81
CA LEU A 106 -12.36 -13.87 12.48
C LEU A 106 -11.14 -14.78 12.61
N LEU A 107 -9.98 -14.36 12.08
CA LEU A 107 -8.72 -15.09 12.20
C LEU A 107 -8.33 -15.34 13.66
N ARG A 108 -8.50 -14.37 14.57
CA ARG A 108 -8.20 -14.54 16.00
C ARG A 108 -9.02 -15.65 16.66
N GLN A 109 -10.17 -16.02 16.11
CA GLN A 109 -10.99 -17.11 16.63
C GLN A 109 -10.46 -18.49 16.21
N SER A 110 -9.55 -18.55 15.22
CA SER A 110 -8.92 -19.79 14.75
C SER A 110 -8.09 -20.48 15.84
N LYS A 111 -8.03 -21.82 15.77
CA LYS A 111 -7.27 -22.62 16.73
C LYS A 111 -5.77 -22.34 16.62
N GLU A 112 -5.29 -22.08 15.41
CA GLU A 112 -3.89 -21.79 15.09
C GLU A 112 -3.40 -20.56 15.87
N ILE A 113 -4.14 -19.46 15.82
CA ILE A 113 -3.79 -18.23 16.57
C ILE A 113 -4.01 -18.44 18.07
N ARG A 114 -5.12 -19.06 18.50
CA ARG A 114 -5.42 -19.27 19.93
C ARG A 114 -4.42 -20.16 20.65
N THR A 115 -3.89 -21.18 19.97
CA THR A 115 -2.87 -22.08 20.54
C THR A 115 -1.46 -21.50 20.41
N GLY A 116 -1.31 -20.37 19.71
CA GLY A 116 -0.05 -19.66 19.50
C GLY A 116 0.96 -20.43 18.65
N TYR A 117 0.58 -21.61 18.12
CA TYR A 117 1.37 -22.57 17.33
C TYR A 117 2.88 -22.45 17.63
N PRO A 118 3.47 -23.24 18.57
CA PRO A 118 4.73 -22.88 19.25
C PRO A 118 5.89 -22.35 18.39
N LEU A 119 6.04 -22.84 17.16
CA LEU A 119 7.03 -22.39 16.18
C LEU A 119 6.79 -20.96 15.62
N LEU A 120 5.56 -20.48 15.69
CA LEU A 120 5.05 -19.19 15.18
C LEU A 120 4.61 -18.23 16.27
N LYS A 121 4.75 -18.58 17.55
CA LYS A 121 4.31 -17.72 18.66
C LYS A 121 4.80 -16.28 18.52
N ARG A 122 6.08 -16.10 18.19
CA ARG A 122 6.68 -14.78 17.96
C ARG A 122 6.09 -14.07 16.73
N THR A 123 5.82 -14.80 15.65
CA THR A 123 5.22 -14.27 14.43
C THR A 123 3.79 -13.80 14.69
N PHE A 124 3.00 -14.56 15.45
CA PHE A 124 1.64 -14.17 15.82
C PHE A 124 1.62 -13.01 16.82
N THR A 125 2.52 -12.95 17.80
CA THR A 125 2.66 -11.75 18.63
C THR A 125 2.96 -10.52 17.78
N ARG A 126 3.87 -10.64 16.80
CA ARG A 126 4.20 -9.53 15.89
C ARG A 126 3.04 -9.17 14.96
N LEU A 127 2.25 -10.14 14.53
CA LEU A 127 1.01 -9.92 13.77
C LEU A 127 0.00 -9.12 14.62
N ASP A 128 -0.23 -9.53 15.87
CA ASP A 128 -1.14 -8.85 16.78
C ASP A 128 -0.67 -7.41 17.03
N GLU A 129 0.63 -7.20 17.32
CA GLU A 129 1.24 -5.87 17.47
C GLU A 129 1.10 -5.03 16.19
N PHE A 130 1.25 -5.67 15.03
CA PHE A 130 1.12 -4.99 13.74
C PHE A 130 -0.33 -4.53 13.52
N ILE A 131 -1.31 -5.42 13.70
CA ILE A 131 -2.71 -5.07 13.53
C ILE A 131 -3.15 -4.04 14.56
N ASP A 132 -2.70 -4.18 15.81
CA ASP A 132 -2.98 -3.21 16.87
C ASP A 132 -2.49 -1.81 16.47
N LYS A 133 -1.21 -1.69 16.11
CA LYS A 133 -0.57 -0.40 15.82
C LYS A 133 -0.97 0.22 14.48
N TRP A 134 -1.10 -0.59 13.42
CA TRP A 134 -1.15 -0.08 12.04
C TRP A 134 -2.54 -0.08 11.43
N VAL A 135 -3.41 -0.97 11.92
CA VAL A 135 -4.74 -1.19 11.33
C VAL A 135 -5.84 -0.70 12.28
N THR A 136 -5.69 -0.86 13.60
CA THR A 136 -6.78 -0.59 14.56
C THR A 136 -6.60 0.70 15.37
N ASN A 137 -5.59 0.78 16.24
CA ASN A 137 -5.36 1.99 17.04
C ASN A 137 -4.88 3.11 16.11
N ASP A 138 -5.67 4.19 16.07
CA ASP A 138 -5.48 5.39 15.23
C ASP A 138 -5.31 5.11 13.72
N ALA A 139 -5.45 3.85 13.27
CA ALA A 139 -5.20 3.39 11.90
C ALA A 139 -3.98 4.10 11.28
N TRP A 140 -2.80 3.97 11.90
CA TRP A 140 -1.62 4.76 11.52
C TRP A 140 -1.28 4.68 10.02
N LEU A 141 -1.51 3.51 9.39
CA LEU A 141 -1.39 3.36 7.94
C LEU A 141 -2.34 4.30 7.18
N ALA A 142 -3.60 4.34 7.58
CA ALA A 142 -4.60 5.24 6.99
C ALA A 142 -4.24 6.71 7.22
N MET A 143 -3.74 7.07 8.41
CA MET A 143 -3.29 8.44 8.70
C MET A 143 -2.07 8.86 7.86
N SER A 144 -1.09 7.97 7.69
CA SER A 144 0.07 8.24 6.84
C SER A 144 -0.34 8.46 5.39
N ILE A 145 -1.26 7.64 4.87
CA ILE A 145 -1.76 7.80 3.50
C ILE A 145 -2.62 9.06 3.34
N ASP A 146 -3.50 9.36 4.31
CA ASP A 146 -4.27 10.61 4.32
C ASP A 146 -3.35 11.84 4.33
N THR A 147 -2.32 11.83 5.18
CA THR A 147 -1.32 12.91 5.23
C THR A 147 -0.55 13.02 3.92
N LEU A 148 -0.14 11.88 3.34
CA LEU A 148 0.53 11.82 2.05
C LEU A 148 -0.34 12.45 0.95
N LEU A 149 -1.61 12.05 0.82
CA LEU A 149 -2.54 12.58 -0.20
C LEU A 149 -2.84 14.07 0.01
N LYS A 150 -2.98 14.53 1.25
CA LYS A 150 -3.13 15.96 1.58
C LYS A 150 -1.92 16.77 1.14
N MET A 151 -0.72 16.30 1.48
CA MET A 151 0.52 16.97 1.06
C MET A 151 0.72 16.89 -0.45
N LEU A 152 0.29 15.81 -1.08
CA LEU A 152 0.37 15.64 -2.53
C LEU A 152 -0.53 16.66 -3.25
N ASN A 153 -1.77 16.82 -2.78
CA ASN A 153 -2.68 17.82 -3.34
C ASN A 153 -2.12 19.24 -3.18
N ARG A 154 -1.54 19.54 -2.01
CA ARG A 154 -0.86 20.83 -1.79
C ARG A 154 0.32 21.01 -2.74
N PHE A 155 1.18 20.00 -2.86
CA PHE A 155 2.33 20.01 -3.74
C PHE A 155 1.92 20.25 -5.20
N PHE A 156 0.92 19.52 -5.70
CA PHE A 156 0.43 19.74 -7.07
C PHE A 156 -0.18 21.11 -7.30
N THR A 157 -0.84 21.70 -6.29
CA THR A 157 -1.30 23.10 -6.37
C THR A 157 -0.11 24.05 -6.53
N GLU A 158 0.93 23.87 -5.72
CA GLU A 158 2.16 24.68 -5.78
C GLU A 158 2.85 24.53 -7.15
N ILE A 159 2.98 23.31 -7.67
CA ILE A 159 3.55 23.04 -9.00
C ILE A 159 2.71 23.65 -10.12
N ALA A 160 1.38 23.56 -10.05
CA ALA A 160 0.50 24.17 -11.04
C ALA A 160 0.65 25.70 -11.09
N ASP A 161 0.84 26.33 -9.92
CA ASP A 161 1.05 27.78 -9.83
C ASP A 161 2.42 28.19 -10.38
N ILE A 162 3.50 27.45 -10.08
CA ILE A 162 4.84 27.70 -10.65
C ILE A 162 4.80 27.54 -12.17
N LYS A 163 4.18 26.47 -12.68
CA LYS A 163 4.12 26.14 -14.11
C LYS A 163 3.51 27.26 -14.96
N ARG A 164 2.57 28.04 -14.41
CA ARG A 164 1.96 29.20 -15.09
C ARG A 164 2.95 30.34 -15.35
N GLY A 165 3.97 30.47 -14.52
CA GLY A 165 5.05 31.45 -14.69
C GLY A 165 6.23 30.87 -15.46
N ASP A 166 6.74 29.73 -14.99
CA ASP A 166 7.91 29.05 -15.54
C ASP A 166 7.69 27.52 -15.50
N SER A 167 7.53 26.92 -16.68
CA SER A 167 7.31 25.48 -16.81
C SER A 167 8.57 24.64 -16.59
N GLU A 168 9.75 25.21 -16.86
CA GLU A 168 11.03 24.54 -16.65
C GLU A 168 11.32 24.45 -15.15
N GLU A 169 11.16 25.57 -14.43
CA GLU A 169 11.30 25.60 -12.97
C GLU A 169 10.32 24.62 -12.30
N ALA A 170 9.05 24.63 -12.73
CA ALA A 170 8.04 23.71 -12.21
C ALA A 170 8.45 22.24 -12.41
N PHE A 171 8.99 21.89 -13.57
CA PHE A 171 9.45 20.53 -13.83
C PHE A 171 10.64 20.14 -12.94
N LEU A 172 11.61 21.03 -12.72
CA LEU A 172 12.77 20.73 -11.86
C LEU A 172 12.35 20.47 -10.41
N VAL A 173 11.43 21.28 -9.86
CA VAL A 173 10.89 21.08 -8.51
C VAL A 173 10.07 19.79 -8.43
N TYR A 174 9.26 19.53 -9.45
CA TYR A 174 8.46 18.32 -9.57
C TYR A 174 9.34 17.06 -9.60
N ASP A 175 10.32 17.02 -10.48
CA ASP A 175 11.18 15.85 -10.69
C ASP A 175 12.04 15.55 -9.46
N ALA A 176 12.53 16.59 -8.77
CA ALA A 176 13.27 16.42 -7.53
C ALA A 176 12.45 15.70 -6.44
N ALA A 177 11.16 16.02 -6.31
CA ALA A 177 10.27 15.34 -5.36
C ALA A 177 9.90 13.92 -5.83
N PHE A 178 9.61 13.75 -7.12
CA PHE A 178 9.15 12.48 -7.67
C PHE A 178 10.25 11.46 -7.92
N ALA A 179 11.52 11.88 -8.04
CA ALA A 179 12.66 10.97 -8.15
C ALA A 179 12.71 9.95 -7.00
N GLU A 180 12.51 10.41 -5.77
CA GLU A 180 12.47 9.54 -4.58
C GLU A 180 11.18 8.70 -4.54
N LEU A 181 10.02 9.32 -4.84
CA LEU A 181 8.74 8.61 -4.84
C LEU A 181 8.71 7.44 -5.84
N ARG A 182 9.37 7.58 -7.00
CA ARG A 182 9.52 6.49 -7.99
C ARG A 182 10.21 5.26 -7.39
N ILE A 183 11.22 5.45 -6.54
CA ILE A 183 11.93 4.35 -5.87
C ILE A 183 10.97 3.60 -4.94
N TYR A 184 10.21 4.34 -4.14
CA TYR A 184 9.23 3.75 -3.22
C TYR A 184 8.06 3.06 -3.94
N LEU A 185 7.59 3.61 -5.05
CA LEU A 185 6.56 2.97 -5.87
C LEU A 185 7.04 1.64 -6.44
N ALA A 186 8.24 1.59 -7.00
CA ALA A 186 8.83 0.35 -7.48
C ALA A 186 8.96 -0.72 -6.38
N LEU A 187 9.21 -0.31 -5.13
CA LEU A 187 9.22 -1.22 -3.98
C LEU A 187 7.82 -1.77 -3.64
N LEU A 188 6.78 -0.96 -3.77
CA LEU A 188 5.39 -1.40 -3.55
C LEU A 188 4.93 -2.33 -4.68
N GLU A 189 5.15 -1.95 -5.94
CA GLU A 189 4.79 -2.77 -7.12
C GLU A 189 5.45 -4.15 -7.06
N LYS A 190 6.75 -4.21 -6.78
CA LYS A 190 7.48 -5.47 -6.63
C LYS A 190 6.90 -6.38 -5.52
N LYS A 191 6.30 -5.81 -4.48
CA LYS A 191 5.65 -6.59 -3.42
C LYS A 191 4.28 -7.09 -3.87
N GLN A 192 3.54 -6.26 -4.58
CA GLN A 192 2.22 -6.61 -5.12
C GLN A 192 2.34 -7.75 -6.13
N ASP A 193 3.34 -7.72 -7.02
CA ASP A 193 3.59 -8.79 -7.99
C ASP A 193 3.87 -10.12 -7.32
N ARG A 194 4.76 -10.14 -6.31
CA ARG A 194 5.02 -11.34 -5.51
C ARG A 194 3.77 -11.89 -4.83
N HIS A 195 2.92 -11.01 -4.32
CA HIS A 195 1.68 -11.44 -3.69
C HIS A 195 0.71 -12.05 -4.70
N ARG A 196 0.59 -11.45 -5.89
CA ARG A 196 -0.22 -11.97 -7.00
C ARG A 196 0.27 -13.36 -7.44
N GLU A 197 1.58 -13.54 -7.60
CA GLU A 197 2.20 -14.84 -7.90
C GLU A 197 1.89 -15.89 -6.84
N SER A 198 1.99 -15.52 -5.55
CA SER A 198 1.70 -16.42 -4.43
C SER A 198 0.24 -16.88 -4.41
N LEU A 199 -0.71 -15.99 -4.73
CA LEU A 199 -2.13 -16.32 -4.79
C LEU A 199 -2.43 -17.29 -5.94
N MET A 200 -1.83 -17.08 -7.11
CA MET A 200 -2.00 -17.97 -8.28
C MET A 200 -1.38 -19.35 -8.06
N ALA A 201 -0.20 -19.41 -7.42
CA ALA A 201 0.43 -20.67 -7.05
C ALA A 201 -0.41 -21.48 -6.04
N GLY A 202 -1.03 -20.80 -5.07
CA GLY A 202 -1.91 -21.42 -4.07
C GLY A 202 -3.21 -21.98 -4.65
N THR A 203 -3.82 -21.29 -5.61
CA THR A 203 -5.03 -21.77 -6.31
C THR A 203 -4.73 -22.99 -7.18
N ALA A 204 -3.66 -22.95 -7.97
CA ALA A 204 -3.24 -24.07 -8.80
C ALA A 204 -2.87 -25.33 -7.98
N ALA A 205 -2.31 -25.16 -6.77
CA ALA A 205 -2.02 -26.28 -5.87
C ALA A 205 -3.30 -26.90 -5.27
N SER A 206 -4.29 -26.08 -4.93
CA SER A 206 -5.57 -26.54 -4.40
C SER A 206 -6.41 -27.30 -5.44
N GLU A 207 -6.38 -26.87 -6.71
CA GLU A 207 -7.08 -27.55 -7.82
C GLU A 207 -6.46 -28.91 -8.14
N ARG A 208 -5.13 -29.05 -8.08
CA ARG A 208 -4.45 -30.34 -8.30
C ARG A 208 -4.75 -31.37 -7.22
N ILE A 209 -4.95 -30.94 -5.97
CA ILE A 209 -5.33 -31.83 -4.86
C ILE A 209 -6.79 -32.26 -5.00
N SER A 210 -7.68 -31.37 -5.46
CA SER A 210 -9.09 -31.68 -5.74
C SER A 210 -9.30 -32.63 -6.92
N GLN A 211 -8.37 -32.71 -7.87
CA GLN A 211 -8.45 -33.62 -9.02
C GLN A 211 -7.77 -34.98 -8.77
N ALA A 212 -7.03 -35.10 -7.66
CA ALA A 212 -6.30 -36.31 -7.28
C ALA A 212 -6.99 -37.14 -6.18
N GLY A 213 -8.18 -36.72 -5.71
CA GLY A 213 -9.04 -37.46 -4.78
C GLY A 213 -10.36 -37.83 -5.43
#